data_AF-A0A3L0VX35-F1
#
_entry.id   AF-A0A3L0VX35-F1
#
_cell.length_a   1.000
_cell.length_b   1.000
_cell.length_c   1.000
_cell.angle_alpha   90.00
_cell.angle_beta   90.00
_cell.angle_gamma   90.00
#
_symmetry.space_group_name_H-M   'P 1'
#
loop_
_entity.id
_entity.type
_entity.pdbx_description
1 polymer ?
#
loop_
_entity_poly.entity_id
_entity_poly.type
_entity_poly.pdbx_seq_one_letter_code
_entity_poly.pdbx_strand_id
1 'polypeptide(L)' 'MWKVLKWLVIGGVLLLILSDVQISTSLYKYDDNKVVVSFPSWQADRPWGTFQWHAGRFETRWYGLEGKPKPIVPLL' A
#
# COMPACT_ATOMS: atom_id res chain seq x y z
N MET A 1 -11.94 13.68 24.11
CA MET A 1 -10.95 13.57 23.02
C MET A 1 -10.26 12.20 22.97
N TRP A 2 -9.92 11.59 24.11
CA TRP A 2 -9.29 10.26 24.19
C TRP A 2 -10.02 9.12 23.44
N LYS A 3 -11.36 9.06 23.50
CA LYS A 3 -12.14 7.99 22.85
C LYS A 3 -11.96 7.98 21.33
N VAL A 4 -12.02 9.13 20.67
CA VAL A 4 -11.86 9.25 19.20
C VAL A 4 -10.46 8.85 18.79
N LEU A 5 -9.44 9.33 19.50
CA LEU A 5 -8.04 8.98 19.24
C LEU A 5 -7.80 7.47 19.35
N LYS A 6 -8.34 6.82 20.39
CA LYS A 6 -8.25 5.37 20.55
C LYS A 6 -8.83 4.63 19.33
N TRP A 7 -10.00 5.04 18.86
CA TRP A 7 -10.64 4.41 17.69
C TRP A 7 -9.88 4.67 16.39
N LEU A 8 -9.29 5.85 16.21
CA LEU A 8 -8.42 6.14 15.06
C LEU A 8 -7.17 5.24 15.06
N VAL A 9 -6.54 5.04 16.22
CA VAL A 9 -5.38 4.14 16.33
C VAL A 9 -5.77 2.70 16.02
N ILE A 10 -6.85 2.21 16.62
CA ILE A 10 -7.35 0.85 16.37
C ILE A 10 -7.70 0.66 14.90
N GLY A 11 -8.43 1.61 14.30
CA GLY A 11 -8.80 1.57 12.88
C GLY A 11 -7.58 1.61 11.96
N GLY A 12 -6.59 2.45 12.27
CA GLY A 12 -5.33 2.50 11.53
C GLY A 12 -4.54 1.20 11.58
N VAL A 13 -4.43 0.59 12.77
CA VAL A 13 -3.76 -0.72 12.94
C VAL A 13 -4.50 -1.81 12.19
N LEU A 14 -5.83 -1.85 12.28
CA LEU A 14 -6.65 -2.83 11.57
C LEU A 14 -6.47 -2.69 10.05
N LEU A 15 -6.44 -1.46 9.55
CA LEU A 15 -6.26 -1.17 8.13
C LEU A 15 -4.88 -1.62 7.64
N LEU A 16 -3.83 -1.47 8.46
CA LEU A 16 -2.49 -1.99 8.15
C LEU A 16 -2.45 -3.53 8.14
N ILE A 17 -3.13 -4.20 9.07
CA ILE A 17 -3.23 -5.67 9.11
C ILE A 17 -3.93 -6.21 7.86
N LEU A 18 -4.95 -5.50 7.37
CA LEU A 18 -5.68 -5.85 6.15
C LEU A 18 -4.95 -5.46 4.86
N SER A 19 -3.88 -4.66 4.96
CA SER A 19 -3.11 -4.25 3.79
C SER A 19 -2.17 -5.36 3.35
N ASP A 20 -1.97 -5.48 2.04
CA ASP A 20 -0.94 -6.37 1.51
C ASP A 20 0.42 -5.68 1.64
N VAL A 21 1.32 -6.30 2.42
CA VAL A 21 2.65 -5.76 2.71
C VAL A 21 3.69 -6.63 2.00
N GLN A 22 4.24 -6.10 0.91
CA GLN A 22 5.29 -6.74 0.13
C GLN A 22 6.65 -6.15 0.49
N ILE A 23 7.52 -6.98 1.03
CA ILE A 23 8.90 -6.62 1.36
C ILE A 23 9.80 -7.29 0.35
N SER A 24 10.38 -6.51 -0.56
CA SER A 24 11.40 -6.96 -1.50
C SER A 24 12.76 -6.59 -0.94
N THR A 25 13.57 -7.58 -0.59
CA THR A 25 14.96 -7.39 -0.18
C THR A 25 15.88 -8.19 -1.08
N SER A 26 16.99 -7.58 -1.48
CA SER A 26 18.03 -8.20 -2.27
C SER A 26 19.39 -7.91 -1.65
N LEU A 27 20.18 -8.96 -1.44
CA LEU A 27 21.52 -8.86 -0.84
C LEU A 27 22.52 -8.16 -1.77
N TYR A 28 22.30 -8.24 -3.08
CA TYR A 28 23.21 -7.73 -4.12
C TYR A 28 22.75 -6.43 -4.76
N LYS A 29 21.45 -6.12 -4.64
CA LYS A 29 20.85 -4.92 -5.21
C LYS A 29 20.10 -4.18 -4.13
N TYR A 30 20.85 -3.47 -3.29
CA TYR A 30 20.29 -2.64 -2.23
C TYR A 30 19.36 -1.55 -2.79
N ASP A 31 19.64 -1.07 -4.02
CA ASP A 31 18.75 -0.18 -4.78
C ASP A 31 17.43 -0.83 -5.23
N ASP A 32 17.21 -2.12 -4.98
CA ASP A 32 15.91 -2.77 -5.19
C ASP A 32 15.17 -3.03 -3.87
N ASN A 33 15.78 -2.70 -2.72
CA ASN A 33 15.16 -2.89 -1.41
C ASN A 33 13.98 -1.94 -1.23
N LYS A 34 12.77 -2.49 -1.28
CA LYS A 34 11.55 -1.71 -1.14
C LYS A 34 10.52 -2.43 -0.29
N VAL A 35 9.76 -1.63 0.43
CA VAL A 35 8.55 -2.04 1.13
C VAL A 35 7.38 -1.38 0.42
N VAL A 36 6.43 -2.19 -0.02
CA VAL A 36 5.20 -1.72 -0.65
C VAL A 36 4.03 -2.18 0.21
N VAL A 37 3.23 -1.22 0.68
CA VAL A 37 1.98 -1.45 1.41
C VAL A 37 0.84 -1.07 0.47
N SER A 38 0.00 -2.03 0.14
CA SER A 38 -1.19 -1.85 -0.68
C SER A 38 -2.42 -1.86 0.21
N PHE A 39 -3.11 -0.72 0.31
CA PHE A 39 -4.26 -0.59 1.18
C PHE A 39 -5.45 -1.41 0.68
N PRO A 40 -6.21 -2.05 1.58
CA PRO A 40 -7.34 -2.88 1.20
C PRO A 40 -8.37 -2.06 0.43
N SER A 41 -9.04 -2.70 -0.51
CA SER A 41 -10.17 -2.11 -1.21
C SER A 41 -11.28 -3.15 -1.36
N TRP A 42 -12.45 -2.70 -1.83
CA TRP A 42 -13.56 -3.60 -2.15
C TRP A 42 -13.20 -4.65 -3.21
N GLN A 43 -12.23 -4.37 -4.08
CA GLN A 43 -11.71 -5.32 -5.07
C GLN A 43 -10.28 -5.72 -4.69
N ALA A 44 -10.08 -6.97 -4.29
CA ALA A 44 -8.79 -7.48 -3.81
C ALA A 44 -7.59 -7.11 -4.71
N ASP A 45 -7.78 -7.11 -6.04
CA ASP A 45 -6.71 -6.80 -7.01
C ASP A 45 -6.48 -5.29 -7.24
N ARG A 46 -7.27 -4.41 -6.63
CA ARG A 46 -7.25 -2.95 -6.89
C ARG A 46 -7.17 -2.14 -5.61
N PRO A 47 -5.99 -2.00 -4.99
CA PRO A 47 -5.87 -1.24 -3.75
C PRO A 47 -6.32 0.22 -3.94
N TRP A 48 -6.94 0.82 -2.92
CA TRP A 48 -7.30 2.25 -2.95
C TRP A 48 -6.08 3.17 -2.95
N GLY A 49 -4.98 2.70 -2.36
CA GLY A 49 -3.72 3.42 -2.36
C GLY A 49 -2.55 2.48 -2.14
N THR A 50 -1.38 2.94 -2.53
CA THR A 50 -0.11 2.24 -2.30
C THR A 50 0.87 3.19 -1.63
N PHE A 51 1.48 2.73 -0.55
CA PHE A 51 2.62 3.36 0.07
C PHE A 51 3.87 2.55 -0.26
N GLN A 52 4.83 3.17 -0.92
CA GLN A 52 6.10 2.56 -1.28
C GLN A 52 7.22 3.30 -0.58
N TRP A 53 8.04 2.54 0.12
CA TRP A 53 9.27 3.02 0.72
C TRP A 53 10.45 2.28 0.12
N HIS A 54 11.48 3.02 -0.22
CA HIS A 54 12.75 2.55 -0.71
C HIS A 54 13.86 3.31 0.04
N ALA A 55 15.08 2.79 0.09
CA ALA A 55 16.23 3.40 0.75
C ALA A 55 16.48 4.85 0.29
N GLY A 56 15.83 5.82 0.96
CA GLY A 56 15.92 7.25 0.65
C GLY A 56 14.77 7.82 -0.19
N ARG A 57 13.77 7.02 -0.60
CA ARG A 57 12.58 7.51 -1.32
C ARG A 57 11.28 7.03 -0.69
N PHE A 58 10.33 7.95 -0.57
CA PHE A 58 8.96 7.62 -0.22
C PHE A 58 8.05 8.02 -1.39
N GLU A 59 7.15 7.12 -1.75
CA GLU A 59 6.13 7.36 -2.75
C GLU A 59 4.79 6.96 -2.17
N THR A 60 3.84 7.88 -2.16
CA THR A 60 2.45 7.60 -1.80
C THR A 60 1.59 7.84 -3.02
N ARG A 61 0.74 6.87 -3.35
CA ARG A 61 -0.21 7.00 -4.44
C ARG A 61 -1.60 6.67 -3.95
N TRP A 62 -2.51 7.59 -4.16
CA TRP A 62 -3.93 7.43 -3.92
C TRP A 62 -4.65 7.26 -5.26
N TYR A 63 -5.42 6.18 -5.40
CA TYR A 63 -6.16 5.86 -6.62
C TYR A 63 -7.67 6.17 -6.51
N GLY A 64 -8.13 6.69 -5.36
CA GLY A 64 -9.55 6.91 -5.11
C GLY A 64 -10.30 5.62 -4.78
N LEU A 65 -11.62 5.73 -4.65
CA LEU A 65 -12.50 4.62 -4.29
C LEU A 65 -12.60 3.54 -5.39
N GLU A 66 -12.31 3.92 -6.64
CA GLU A 66 -12.25 3.03 -7.81
C GLU A 66 -11.03 2.07 -7.76
N GLY A 67 -10.04 2.38 -6.93
CA GLY A 67 -8.82 1.60 -6.79
C GLY A 67 -7.86 1.75 -7.97
N LYS A 68 -6.70 1.10 -7.87
CA LYS A 68 -5.65 1.13 -8.91
C LYS A 68 -6.23 0.74 -10.28
N PRO A 69 -6.03 1.56 -11.33
CA PRO A 69 -6.53 1.23 -12.66
C PRO A 69 -5.88 -0.05 -13.17
N LYS A 70 -6.67 -0.91 -13.83
CA LYS A 70 -6.14 -2.10 -14.48
C LYS A 70 -5.15 -1.68 -15.55
N PRO A 71 -3.95 -2.28 -15.62
CA PRO A 71 -3.07 -2.07 -16.75
C PRO A 71 -3.81 -2.49 -18.01
N ILE A 72 -3.90 -1.58 -18.99
CA ILE A 72 -4.42 -1.89 -20.31
C ILE A 72 -3.35 -2.74 -20.98
N VAL A 73 -3.49 -4.06 -20.91
CA VAL A 73 -2.65 -4.97 -21.70
C VAL A 73 -3.18 -4.89 -23.13
N PRO A 74 -2.40 -4.40 -24.10
CA PRO A 74 -2.82 -4.47 -25.49
C PRO A 74 -2.93 -5.95 -25.86
N LEU A 75 -4.12 -6.37 -26.29
CA LEU A 75 -4.31 -7.66 -26.94
C LEU A 75 -3.55 -7.60 -28.27
N LEU A 76 -2.39 -8.26 -28.33
CA LEU A 76 -1.68 -8.58 -29.57
C LEU A 76 -2.37 -9.76 -30.25
#